data_AF-A0A9X4SJ71-F1
#
_entry.id   AF-A0A9X4SJ71-F1
#
_cell.length_a   1.000
_cell.length_b   1.000
_cell.length_c   1.000
_cell.angle_alpha   90.00
_cell.angle_beta   90.00
_cell.angle_gamma   90.00
#
_symmetry.space_group_name_H-M   'P 1'
#
loop_
_entity.id
_entity.type
_entity.pdbx_description
1 polymer ?
#
loop_
_entity_poly.entity_id
_entity_poly.type
_entity_poly.pdbx_seq_one_letter_code
_entity_poly.pdbx_strand_id
1 'polypeptide(L)'
;MLLEIRTIVFSIVPVVFIVYLCRISNKKKETKKFISYISSFVFYTLFIIAFDKATMQLFITGVYSSIVYFLYKKELEKIKKEHNEAILDKMEASYQKYAVNPRRRNG
;
A
#
# COMPACT_ATOMS: atom_id res chain seq x y z
N MET A 1 22.49 21.09 13.49
CA MET A 1 22.85 19.73 13.94
C MET A 1 21.66 18.86 14.37
N LEU A 2 21.00 19.07 15.53
CA LEU A 2 19.92 18.16 15.97
C LEU A 2 18.72 18.14 15.02
N LEU A 3 18.36 19.30 14.46
CA LEU A 3 17.25 19.42 13.50
C LEU A 3 17.56 18.70 12.18
N GLU A 4 18.76 18.87 11.62
CA GLU A 4 19.18 18.26 10.35
C GLU A 4 19.25 16.73 10.43
N ILE A 5 19.81 16.20 11.54
CA ILE A 5 19.83 14.75 11.78
C ILE A 5 18.39 14.22 11.85
N ARG A 6 17.48 14.95 12.51
CA ARG A 6 16.07 14.58 12.59
C ARG A 6 15.40 14.61 11.21
N THR A 7 15.72 15.59 10.37
CA THR A 7 15.21 15.66 8.98
C THR A 7 15.66 14.48 8.14
N ILE A 8 16.92 14.05 8.29
CA ILE A 8 17.47 12.88 7.58
C ILE A 8 16.78 11.58 8.05
N VAL A 9 16.56 11.40 9.34
CA VAL A 9 15.87 10.21 9.86
C VAL A 9 14.40 10.19 9.41
N PHE A 10 13.72 11.34 9.43
CA PHE A 10 12.32 11.44 9.01
C PHE A 10 12.11 11.20 7.51
N SER A 11 13.11 11.52 6.67
CA SER A 11 13.00 11.32 5.23
C SER A 11 13.02 9.84 4.82
N ILE A 12 13.47 8.93 5.70
CA ILE A 12 13.46 7.47 5.47
C ILE A 12 12.02 6.91 5.48
N VAL A 13 11.14 7.47 6.31
CA VAL A 13 9.76 7.00 6.49
C VAL A 13 8.98 6.92 5.16
N PRO A 14 8.89 7.98 4.35
CA PRO A 14 8.16 7.93 3.08
C PRO A 14 8.82 6.98 2.06
N VAL A 15 10.14 6.81 2.10
CA VAL A 15 10.85 5.84 1.22
C VAL A 15 10.36 4.43 1.49
N VAL A 16 10.26 4.02 2.76
CA VAL A 16 9.78 2.69 3.15
C VAL A 16 8.37 2.44 2.60
N PHE A 17 7.44 3.37 2.82
CA PHE A 17 6.06 3.21 2.35
C PHE A 17 5.94 3.12 0.82
N ILE A 18 6.74 3.91 0.08
CA ILE A 18 6.74 3.86 -1.39
C ILE A 18 7.29 2.55 -1.90
N VAL A 19 8.36 2.03 -1.30
CA VAL A 19 8.90 0.71 -1.66
C VAL A 19 7.81 -0.36 -1.49
N TYR A 20 7.04 -0.32 -0.40
CA TYR A 20 5.92 -1.25 -0.20
C TYR A 20 4.81 -1.07 -1.24
N LEU A 21 4.39 0.16 -1.52
CA LEU A 21 3.39 0.46 -2.55
C LEU A 21 3.82 0.00 -3.94
N CYS A 22 5.08 0.24 -4.32
CA CYS A 22 5.67 -0.25 -5.55
C CYS A 22 5.67 -1.77 -5.62
N ARG A 23 6.01 -2.46 -4.52
CA ARG A 23 5.99 -3.93 -4.45
C ARG A 23 4.57 -4.49 -4.59
N ILE A 24 3.57 -3.85 -3.97
CA ILE A 24 2.16 -4.23 -4.10
C ILE A 24 1.70 -4.05 -5.55
N SER A 25 1.94 -2.88 -6.16
CA SER A 25 1.59 -2.62 -7.56
C SER A 25 2.25 -3.60 -8.51
N ASN A 26 3.53 -3.93 -8.30
CA ASN A 26 4.25 -4.89 -9.13
C ASN A 26 3.64 -6.30 -9.00
N LYS A 27 3.33 -6.74 -7.77
CA LYS A 27 2.65 -8.03 -7.53
C LYS A 27 1.28 -8.09 -8.20
N LYS A 28 0.54 -6.97 -8.24
CA LYS A 28 -0.76 -6.85 -8.91
C LYS A 28 -0.66 -6.56 -10.42
N LYS A 29 0.55 -6.42 -10.98
CA LYS A 29 0.82 -6.01 -12.37
C LYS A 29 0.14 -4.68 -12.76
N GLU A 30 -0.11 -3.80 -11.79
CA GLU A 30 -0.73 -2.48 -12.00
C GLU A 30 0.33 -1.43 -12.38
N THR A 31 0.82 -1.51 -13.61
CA THR A 31 1.91 -0.66 -14.13
C THR A 31 1.63 0.85 -14.02
N LYS A 32 0.38 1.28 -14.24
CA LYS A 32 -0.03 2.69 -14.09
C LYS A 32 0.18 3.20 -12.67
N LYS A 33 -0.18 2.41 -11.65
CA LYS A 33 0.02 2.81 -10.25
C LYS A 33 1.50 2.78 -9.86
N PHE A 34 2.24 1.79 -10.36
CA PHE A 34 3.69 1.72 -10.15
C PHE A 34 4.40 2.98 -10.66
N ILE A 35 4.12 3.39 -11.90
CA ILE A 35 4.67 4.62 -12.48
C ILE A 35 4.22 5.85 -11.67
N SER A 36 2.96 5.89 -11.22
CA SER A 36 2.43 6.98 -10.40
C SER A 36 3.12 7.11 -9.03
N TYR A 37 3.49 5.99 -8.39
CA TYR A 37 4.21 6.02 -7.12
C TYR A 37 5.66 6.49 -7.31
N ILE A 38 6.31 6.06 -8.40
CA ILE A 38 7.65 6.51 -8.75
C ILE A 38 7.65 8.00 -9.09
N SER A 39 6.74 8.47 -9.93
CA SER A 39 6.67 9.89 -10.29
C SER A 39 6.38 10.75 -9.06
N SER A 40 5.47 10.32 -8.18
CA SER A 40 5.21 10.98 -6.90
C SER A 40 6.47 11.08 -6.03
N PHE A 41 7.28 10.02 -5.97
CA PHE A 41 8.54 10.04 -5.22
C PHE A 41 9.55 11.03 -5.82
N VAL A 42 9.66 11.07 -7.14
CA VAL A 42 10.53 12.02 -7.85
C VAL A 42 10.10 13.47 -7.59
N PHE A 43 8.79 13.76 -7.61
CA PHE A 43 8.31 15.08 -7.23
C PHE A 43 8.66 15.42 -5.79
N TYR A 44 8.48 14.49 -4.86
CA TYR A 44 8.85 14.69 -3.46
C TYR A 44 10.34 15.00 -3.28
N THR A 45 11.24 14.27 -3.94
CA THR A 45 12.69 14.52 -3.83
C THR A 45 13.07 15.87 -4.44
N LEU A 46 12.49 16.25 -5.58
CA LEU A 46 12.67 17.57 -6.18
C LEU A 46 12.19 18.69 -5.25
N PHE A 47 11.04 18.50 -4.60
CA PHE A 47 10.51 19.45 -3.62
C PHE A 47 11.39 19.57 -2.38
N ILE A 48 12.06 18.51 -1.92
CA ILE A 48 13.01 18.64 -0.80
C ILE A 48 14.26 19.43 -1.20
N ILE A 49 14.82 19.13 -2.37
CA ILE A 49 16.04 19.78 -2.86
C ILE A 49 15.81 21.28 -3.11
N ALA A 50 14.61 21.66 -3.56
CA ALA A 50 14.27 23.05 -3.85
C ALA A 50 14.16 23.94 -2.59
N PHE A 51 14.00 23.37 -1.40
CA PHE A 51 13.82 24.12 -0.15
C PHE A 51 15.02 23.93 0.77
N ASP A 52 15.75 25.02 1.01
CA ASP A 52 16.98 25.01 1.82
C ASP A 52 16.69 25.03 3.34
N LYS A 53 15.49 25.45 3.74
CA LYS A 53 15.08 25.49 5.15
C LYS A 53 14.64 24.12 5.65
N ALA A 54 15.38 23.57 6.61
CA ALA A 54 15.08 22.29 7.27
C ALA A 54 13.66 22.20 7.86
N THR A 55 13.08 23.31 8.34
CA THR A 55 11.69 23.35 8.81
C THR A 55 10.67 23.13 7.70
N MET A 56 10.90 23.68 6.51
CA MET A 56 10.05 23.45 5.34
C MET A 56 10.18 22.02 4.83
N GLN A 57 11.41 21.48 4.81
CA GLN A 57 11.64 20.07 4.46
C GLN A 57 10.88 19.13 5.40
N LEU A 58 10.94 19.36 6.72
CA LEU A 58 10.18 18.57 7.69
C LEU A 58 8.65 18.65 7.46
N PHE A 59 8.13 19.83 7.15
CA PHE A 59 6.72 20.00 6.83
C PHE A 59 6.32 19.22 5.58
N ILE A 60 7.09 19.35 4.50
CA ILE A 60 6.86 18.62 3.23
C ILE A 60 6.95 17.11 3.47
N THR A 61 7.97 16.63 4.19
CA THR A 61 8.12 15.22 4.56
C THR A 61 6.94 14.73 5.39
N GLY A 62 6.45 15.51 6.35
CA GLY A 62 5.30 15.15 7.17
C GLY A 62 4.01 15.01 6.36
N VAL A 63 3.73 15.99 5.49
CA VAL A 63 2.56 15.98 4.61
C VAL A 63 2.64 14.80 3.64
N TYR A 64 3.80 14.63 2.99
CA TYR A 64 4.01 13.56 2.03
C TYR A 64 3.90 12.17 2.68
N SER A 65 4.51 11.97 3.84
CA SER A 65 4.42 10.71 4.60
C SER A 65 2.96 10.39 4.95
N SER A 66 2.16 11.39 5.31
CA SER A 66 0.74 11.21 5.61
C SER A 66 -0.06 10.76 4.38
N ILE A 67 0.21 11.37 3.21
CA ILE A 67 -0.42 10.99 1.94
C ILE A 67 -0.07 9.55 1.57
N VAL A 68 1.22 9.21 1.61
CA VAL A 68 1.69 7.86 1.25
C VAL A 68 1.16 6.82 2.24
N TYR A 69 1.11 7.13 3.53
CA TYR A 69 0.49 6.26 4.54
C TYR A 69 -1.00 6.00 4.24
N PHE A 70 -1.76 7.03 3.87
CA PHE A 70 -3.17 6.86 3.52
C PHE A 70 -3.37 5.98 2.28
N LEU A 71 -2.54 6.19 1.25
CA LEU A 71 -2.52 5.33 0.05
C LEU A 71 -2.19 3.88 0.41
N TYR A 72 -1.18 3.67 1.27
CA TYR A 72 -0.79 2.35 1.74
C TYR A 72 -1.92 1.66 2.51
N LYS A 73 -2.59 2.38 3.43
CA LYS A 73 -3.74 1.86 4.17
C LYS A 73 -4.88 1.45 3.24
N LYS A 74 -5.18 2.26 2.23
CA LYS A 74 -6.22 1.96 1.23
C LYS A 74 -5.91 0.70 0.42
N GLU A 75 -4.66 0.51 0.00
CA GLU A 75 -4.25 -0.72 -0.69
C GLU A 75 -4.32 -1.95 0.22
N LEU A 76 -3.94 -1.82 1.50
CA LEU A 76 -4.08 -2.90 2.48
C LEU A 76 -5.54 -3.30 2.72
N GLU A 77 -6.45 -2.34 2.85
CA GLU A 77 -7.89 -2.60 2.99
C GLU A 77 -8.44 -3.33 1.76
N LYS A 78 -8.02 -2.92 0.56
CA LYS A 78 -8.39 -3.61 -0.68
C LYS A 78 -7.90 -5.06 -0.69
N ILE A 79 -6.64 -5.31 -0.31
CA ILE A 79 -6.08 -6.66 -0.22
C ILE A 79 -6.83 -7.51 0.81
N LYS A 80 -7.16 -6.96 1.99
CA LYS A 80 -7.94 -7.68 3.01
C LYS A 80 -9.32 -8.04 2.50
N LYS A 81 -9.99 -7.13 1.78
CA LYS A 81 -11.30 -7.39 1.19
C LYS A 81 -11.23 -8.50 0.13
N GLU A 82 -10.29 -8.41 -0.81
CA GLU A 82 -10.04 -9.45 -1.83
C GLU A 82 -9.77 -10.82 -1.17
N HIS A 83 -9.02 -10.85 -0.06
CA HIS A 83 -8.74 -12.09 0.65
C HIS A 83 -9.98 -12.68 1.35
N ASN A 84 -10.79 -11.84 1.99
CA ASN A 84 -12.01 -12.28 2.65
C ASN A 84 -13.05 -12.79 1.65
N GLU A 85 -13.20 -12.12 0.51
CA GLU A 85 -14.06 -12.59 -0.59
C GLU A 85 -13.60 -13.95 -1.12
N ALA A 86 -12.28 -14.13 -1.35
CA ALA A 86 -11.74 -15.41 -1.78
C ALA A 86 -11.91 -16.55 -0.74
N ILE A 87 -12.00 -16.23 0.55
CA ILE A 87 -12.33 -17.20 1.60
C ILE A 87 -13.81 -17.56 1.54
N LEU A 88 -14.69 -16.57 1.41
CA LEU A 88 -16.13 -16.76 1.28
C LEU A 88 -16.48 -17.64 0.07
N ASP A 89 -15.90 -17.35 -1.10
CA ASP A 89 -16.09 -18.15 -2.32
C ASP A 89 -15.66 -19.61 -2.12
N LYS A 90 -14.54 -19.84 -1.42
CA LYS A 90 -14.07 -21.19 -1.09
C LYS A 90 -15.01 -21.90 -0.12
N MET A 91 -15.57 -21.18 0.86
CA MET A 91 -16.55 -21.73 1.77
C MET A 91 -17.83 -22.11 1.02
N GLU A 92 -18.37 -21.23 0.18
CA GLU A 92 -19.56 -21.51 -0.64
C GLU A 92 -19.34 -22.69 -1.59
N ALA A 93 -18.20 -22.76 -2.28
CA ALA A 93 -17.85 -23.89 -3.14
C ALA A 93 -17.75 -25.21 -2.36
N SER A 94 -17.22 -25.16 -1.14
CA SER A 94 -17.19 -26.32 -0.23
C SER A 94 -18.61 -26.73 0.15
N TYR A 95 -19.45 -25.79 0.60
CA TYR A 95 -20.85 -26.07 0.95
C TYR A 95 -21.67 -26.62 -0.22
N GLN A 96 -21.52 -26.09 -1.43
CA GLN A 96 -22.19 -26.65 -2.62
C GLN A 96 -21.73 -28.08 -2.91
N LYS A 97 -20.43 -28.38 -2.76
CA LYS A 97 -19.91 -29.76 -2.93
C LYS A 97 -20.54 -30.75 -1.94
N TYR A 98 -20.88 -30.31 -0.72
CA TYR A 98 -21.57 -31.13 0.27
C TYR A 98 -23.10 -31.13 0.14
N ALA A 99 -23.69 -30.04 -0.39
CA ALA A 99 -25.14 -29.92 -0.61
C ALA A 99 -25.62 -30.69 -1.86
N VAL A 100 -24.79 -30.84 -2.90
CA VAL A 100 -25.14 -31.54 -4.14
C VAL A 100 -25.14 -33.08 -3.98
N ASN A 101 -24.70 -33.61 -2.83
CA ASN A 101 -24.63 -35.05 -2.61
C ASN A 101 -25.45 -35.52 -1.39
N PRO A 102 -26.79 -35.42 -1.39
CA PRO A 102 -27.58 -36.38 -0.63
C PRO A 102 -27.37 -37.73 -1.32
N ARG A 103 -26.45 -38.55 -0.77
CA ARG A 103 -26.41 -39.98 -1.08
C ARG A 103 -27.85 -40.48 -1.07
N ARG A 104 -28.40 -40.85 -2.24
CA ARG A 104 -29.61 -41.66 -2.33
C ARG A 104 -29.29 -42.95 -1.58
N ARG A 105 -29.66 -43.00 -0.31
CA ARG A 105 -29.72 -44.24 0.44
C ARG A 105 -30.97 -44.93 -0.10
N ASN A 106 -30.83 -45.63 -1.22
CA ASN A 106 -31.79 -46.64 -1.62
C ASN A 106 -31.79 -47.68 -0.51
N GLY A 107 -32.82 -47.61 0.33
CA GLY A 107 -33.22 -48.63 1.30
C GLY A 107 -34.66 -48.95 1.02
#